data_AF-C3ZVR0-F1
#
_entry.id   AF-C3ZVR0-F1
#
_cell.length_a   1.000
_cell.length_b   1.000
_cell.length_c   1.000
_cell.angle_alpha   90.00
_cell.angle_beta   90.00
_cell.angle_gamma   90.00
#
_symmetry.space_group_name_H-M   'P 1'
#
loop_
_entity.id
_entity.type
_entity.pdbx_description
1 polymer ?
#
loop_
_entity_poly.entity_id
_entity_poly.type
_entity_poly.pdbx_seq_one_letter_code
_entity_poly.pdbx_strand_id
1 'polypeptide(L)'
;LREVFDSLGFTVVTFSDLDNNKMVTTMKNQGKADHSNYDCFVCVIMSHGTMGKVYSSDDVGTEICELMKPVNAKKCPSLKGKPKLFFIQACQGEKTQGKEGFDHGEYDAKPVPFICHEADFFLGLATVPGYVARRDQDGAPYVHHLAKLLKDFGPTHDLSAIMAMV
;
A
#
# COMPACT_ATOMS: atom_id res chain seq x y z
N LEU A 1 -8.90 -9.19 3.41
CA LEU A 1 -8.21 -8.07 4.12
C LEU A 1 -9.07 -7.40 5.19
N ARG A 2 -10.31 -6.95 4.91
CA ARG A 2 -11.18 -6.32 5.91
C ARG A 2 -11.29 -7.15 7.19
N GLU A 3 -11.70 -8.41 7.07
CA GLU A 3 -11.83 -9.33 8.22
C GLU A 3 -10.50 -9.55 8.97
N VAL A 4 -9.37 -9.56 8.24
CA VAL A 4 -8.04 -9.74 8.85
C VAL A 4 -7.68 -8.53 9.70
N PHE A 5 -7.81 -7.31 9.16
CA PHE A 5 -7.52 -6.10 9.92
C PHE A 5 -8.52 -5.90 11.08
N ASP A 6 -9.79 -6.25 10.88
CA ASP A 6 -10.79 -6.24 11.96
C ASP A 6 -10.38 -7.18 13.11
N SER A 7 -9.94 -8.40 12.78
CA SER A 7 -9.43 -9.36 13.78
C SER A 7 -8.14 -8.92 14.48
N LEU A 8 -7.37 -8.02 13.86
CA LEU A 8 -6.17 -7.40 14.46
C LEU A 8 -6.51 -6.14 15.27
N GLY A 9 -7.79 -5.82 15.46
CA GLY A 9 -8.24 -4.70 16.29
C GLY A 9 -8.34 -3.36 15.57
N PHE A 10 -8.28 -3.32 14.24
CA PHE A 10 -8.45 -2.09 13.48
C PHE A 10 -9.91 -1.72 13.29
N THR A 11 -10.22 -0.42 13.39
CA THR A 11 -11.48 0.12 12.87
C THR A 11 -11.40 0.24 11.35
N VAL A 12 -11.97 -0.74 10.63
CA VAL A 12 -11.86 -0.81 9.16
C VAL A 12 -12.99 -0.06 8.45
N VAL A 13 -12.62 0.87 7.58
CA VAL A 13 -13.54 1.57 6.66
C VAL A 13 -13.18 1.22 5.21
N THR A 14 -14.19 0.98 4.37
CA THR A 14 -14.00 0.60 2.96
C THR A 14 -14.64 1.63 2.04
N PHE A 15 -13.91 1.99 0.98
CA PHE A 15 -14.39 2.86 -0.09
C PHE A 15 -14.26 2.12 -1.42
N SER A 16 -15.25 2.24 -2.30
CA SER A 16 -15.27 1.58 -3.60
C SER A 16 -15.45 2.62 -4.71
N ASP A 17 -14.74 2.43 -5.82
CA ASP A 17 -14.86 3.22 -7.05
C ASP A 17 -14.90 4.74 -6.82
N LEU A 18 -13.92 5.23 -6.05
CA LEU A 18 -13.74 6.65 -5.83
C LEU A 18 -13.16 7.31 -7.10
N ASP A 19 -13.83 8.36 -7.57
CA ASP A 19 -13.23 9.33 -8.48
C ASP A 19 -12.06 10.06 -7.80
N ASN A 20 -11.28 10.81 -8.59
CA ASN A 20 -10.06 11.43 -8.11
C ASN A 20 -10.29 12.36 -6.92
N ASN A 21 -11.33 13.19 -7.03
CA ASN A 21 -11.65 14.18 -6.03
C ASN A 21 -12.05 13.49 -4.71
N LYS A 22 -12.89 12.45 -4.77
CA LYS A 22 -13.27 11.67 -3.60
C LYS A 22 -12.08 10.93 -3.00
N MET A 23 -11.19 10.35 -3.81
CA MET A 23 -9.98 9.67 -3.32
C MET A 23 -9.08 10.64 -2.54
N VAL A 24 -8.75 11.79 -3.12
CA VAL A 24 -7.92 12.82 -2.48
C VAL A 24 -8.59 13.38 -1.24
N THR A 25 -9.90 13.65 -1.30
CA THR A 25 -10.68 14.18 -0.17
C THR A 25 -10.76 13.17 0.97
N THR A 26 -10.92 11.88 0.66
CA THR A 26 -10.92 10.81 1.65
C THR A 26 -9.60 10.79 2.43
N MET A 27 -8.46 10.82 1.74
CA MET A 27 -7.15 10.88 2.42
C MET A 27 -6.95 12.16 3.22
N LYS A 28 -7.41 13.31 2.71
CA LYS A 28 -7.41 14.58 3.46
C LYS A 28 -8.25 14.50 4.74
N ASN A 29 -9.40 13.84 4.68
CA ASN A 29 -10.28 13.67 5.84
C ASN A 29 -9.64 12.73 6.87
N GLN A 30 -9.00 11.64 6.45
CA GLN A 30 -8.23 10.78 7.35
C GLN A 30 -7.09 11.56 8.04
N GLY A 31 -6.37 12.41 7.31
CA GLY A 31 -5.35 13.28 7.91
C GLY A 31 -5.86 14.33 8.90
N LYS A 32 -7.16 14.69 8.84
CA LYS A 32 -7.80 15.65 9.76
C LYS A 32 -8.42 14.99 11.00
N ALA A 33 -8.60 13.67 10.99
CA ALA A 33 -9.16 12.95 12.14
C ALA A 33 -8.19 12.96 13.33
N ASP A 34 -8.73 12.78 14.53
CA ASP A 34 -7.92 12.61 15.73
C ASP A 34 -7.55 11.14 15.93
N HIS A 35 -6.27 10.84 15.75
CA HIS A 35 -5.71 9.50 15.91
C HIS A 35 -5.04 9.30 17.27
N SER A 36 -5.20 10.22 18.23
CA SER A 36 -4.46 10.20 19.50
C SER A 36 -4.62 8.89 20.28
N ASN A 37 -5.80 8.28 20.20
CA ASN A 37 -6.14 7.01 20.88
C ASN A 37 -5.87 5.74 20.05
N TYR A 38 -5.21 5.84 18.89
CA TYR A 38 -4.86 4.70 18.04
C TYR A 38 -3.36 4.47 18.01
N ASP A 39 -2.91 3.24 17.78
CA ASP A 39 -1.47 2.91 17.77
C ASP A 39 -0.80 3.15 16.41
N CYS A 40 -1.54 2.97 15.32
CA CYS A 40 -1.02 3.13 13.96
C CYS A 40 -2.15 3.44 12.95
N PHE A 41 -1.75 3.77 11.72
CA PHE A 41 -2.65 3.97 10.58
C PHE A 41 -2.30 2.99 9.46
N VAL A 42 -3.33 2.37 8.86
CA VAL A 42 -3.16 1.48 7.71
C VAL A 42 -4.04 1.94 6.55
N CYS A 43 -3.45 2.03 5.36
CA CYS A 43 -4.16 2.29 4.12
C CYS A 43 -3.83 1.21 3.09
N VAL A 44 -4.86 0.58 2.54
CA VAL A 44 -4.72 -0.36 1.43
C VAL A 44 -5.38 0.23 0.20
N ILE A 45 -4.64 0.35 -0.89
CA ILE A 45 -5.16 0.82 -2.18
C ILE A 45 -5.06 -0.32 -3.19
N MET A 46 -6.19 -0.69 -3.80
CA MET A 46 -6.27 -1.71 -4.83
C MET A 46 -6.86 -1.08 -6.09
N SER A 47 -6.05 -0.80 -7.10
CA SER A 47 -6.49 -0.12 -8.32
C SER A 47 -5.62 -0.47 -9.54
N HIS A 48 -5.92 0.11 -10.69
CA HIS A 48 -4.93 0.28 -11.76
C HIS A 48 -3.84 1.25 -11.30
N GLY A 49 -2.69 1.18 -11.96
CA GLY A 49 -1.52 1.96 -11.60
C GLY A 49 -0.55 2.11 -12.76
N THR A 50 0.36 3.05 -12.56
CA THR A 50 1.60 3.15 -13.32
C THR A 50 2.71 3.51 -12.33
N MET A 51 3.94 3.66 -12.81
CA MET A 51 5.08 3.98 -11.97
C MET A 51 4.78 5.16 -11.01
N GLY A 52 4.80 4.90 -9.71
CA GLY A 52 4.59 5.89 -8.64
C GLY A 52 3.14 6.31 -8.41
N LYS A 53 2.19 5.80 -9.21
CA LYS A 53 0.80 6.29 -9.25
C LYS A 53 -0.22 5.17 -9.12
N VAL A 54 -1.38 5.56 -8.60
CA VAL A 54 -2.63 4.78 -8.64
C VAL A 54 -3.69 5.57 -9.37
N TYR A 55 -4.59 4.88 -10.06
CA TYR A 55 -5.70 5.51 -10.79
C TYR A 55 -6.97 5.49 -9.94
N SER A 56 -7.76 6.56 -10.02
CA SER A 56 -9.14 6.58 -9.55
C SER A 56 -10.10 6.03 -10.61
N SER A 57 -11.39 5.90 -10.27
CA SER A 57 -12.41 5.33 -11.18
C SER A 57 -12.70 6.18 -12.42
N ASP A 58 -12.24 7.43 -12.44
CA ASP A 58 -12.30 8.38 -13.56
C ASP A 58 -10.98 8.43 -14.35
N ASP A 59 -10.13 7.40 -14.20
CA ASP A 59 -8.85 7.22 -14.90
C ASP A 59 -7.83 8.36 -14.67
N VAL A 60 -7.95 9.07 -13.55
CA VAL A 60 -6.97 10.09 -13.16
C VAL A 60 -5.88 9.48 -12.27
N GLY A 61 -4.65 9.46 -12.77
CA GLY A 61 -3.48 9.00 -12.03
C GLY A 61 -3.05 9.97 -10.94
N THR A 62 -2.89 9.48 -9.71
CA THR A 62 -2.41 10.24 -8.55
C THR A 62 -1.17 9.60 -7.97
N GLU A 63 -0.17 10.43 -7.67
CA GLU A 63 1.07 10.00 -7.01
C GLU A 63 0.77 9.39 -5.64
N ILE A 64 1.34 8.21 -5.37
CA ILE A 64 1.20 7.51 -4.08
C ILE A 64 1.70 8.42 -2.95
N CYS A 65 2.83 9.10 -3.15
CA CYS A 65 3.36 10.02 -2.14
C CYS A 65 2.41 11.19 -1.84
N GLU A 66 1.64 11.68 -2.82
CA GLU A 66 0.64 12.74 -2.56
C GLU A 66 -0.51 12.23 -1.70
N LEU A 67 -0.91 10.96 -1.86
CA LEU A 67 -1.94 10.32 -1.03
C LEU A 67 -1.46 10.05 0.39
N MET A 68 -0.15 9.86 0.59
CA MET A 68 0.46 9.65 1.92
C MET A 68 0.62 10.95 2.71
N LYS A 69 0.88 12.09 2.04
CA LYS A 69 1.14 13.38 2.70
C LYS A 69 0.11 13.79 3.76
N PRO A 70 -1.21 13.65 3.54
CA PRO A 70 -2.21 14.07 4.54
C PRO A 70 -2.04 13.45 5.92
N VAL A 71 -1.48 12.24 6.01
CA VAL A 71 -1.32 11.51 7.28
C VAL A 71 0.12 11.60 7.83
N ASN A 72 0.98 12.44 7.26
CA ASN A 72 2.33 12.64 7.78
C ASN A 72 2.33 13.44 9.10
N ALA A 73 3.45 13.42 9.82
CA ALA A 73 3.57 14.05 11.14
C ALA A 73 3.31 15.57 11.13
N LYS A 74 3.53 16.24 10.00
CA LYS A 74 3.30 17.69 9.85
C LYS A 74 1.82 18.02 9.67
N LYS A 75 1.10 17.24 8.87
CA LYS A 75 -0.31 17.48 8.53
C LYS A 75 -1.27 16.79 9.50
N CYS A 76 -0.86 15.70 10.13
CA CYS A 76 -1.62 14.94 11.11
C CYS A 76 -0.78 14.72 12.39
N PRO A 77 -0.72 15.71 13.30
CA PRO A 77 0.10 15.61 14.51
C PRO A 77 -0.25 14.44 15.44
N SER A 78 -1.51 13.99 15.44
CA SER A 78 -1.97 12.83 16.22
C SER A 78 -1.41 11.48 15.75
N LEU A 79 -0.80 11.44 14.55
CA LEU A 79 -0.04 10.31 13.99
C LEU A 79 1.49 10.49 14.06
N LYS A 80 1.99 11.57 14.70
CA LYS A 80 3.44 11.78 14.86
C LYS A 80 4.04 10.65 15.72
N GLY A 81 5.08 9.99 15.22
CA GLY A 81 5.74 8.87 15.90
C GLY A 81 4.98 7.54 15.85
N LYS A 82 3.82 7.50 15.18
CA LYS A 82 2.99 6.27 15.02
C LYS A 82 3.22 5.65 13.64
N PRO A 83 3.32 4.32 13.50
CA PRO A 83 3.49 3.70 12.19
C PRO A 83 2.35 4.02 11.21
N LYS A 84 2.69 4.29 9.95
CA LYS A 84 1.76 4.62 8.86
C LYS A 84 2.01 3.67 7.69
N LEU A 85 1.23 2.59 7.62
CA LEU A 85 1.46 1.48 6.70
C LEU A 85 0.59 1.62 5.46
N PHE A 86 1.22 1.59 4.28
CA PHE A 86 0.56 1.65 2.99
C PHE A 86 0.83 0.36 2.22
N PHE A 87 -0.23 -0.31 1.77
CA PHE A 87 -0.15 -1.50 0.93
C PHE A 87 -0.83 -1.23 -0.41
N ILE A 88 -0.07 -1.28 -1.50
CA ILE A 88 -0.53 -0.85 -2.83
C ILE A 88 -0.55 -2.04 -3.79
N GLN A 89 -1.76 -2.50 -4.12
CA GLN A 89 -2.01 -3.43 -5.22
C GLN A 89 -2.35 -2.63 -6.48
N ALA A 90 -1.33 -2.21 -7.22
CA ALA A 90 -1.47 -1.53 -8.50
C ALA A 90 -0.25 -1.78 -9.39
N CYS A 91 -0.44 -1.84 -10.70
CA CYS A 91 0.68 -1.97 -11.65
C CYS A 91 1.66 -0.80 -11.47
N GLN A 92 2.96 -1.06 -11.59
CA GLN A 92 4.01 -0.03 -11.53
C GLN A 92 4.78 0.05 -12.86
N GLY A 93 4.21 -0.52 -13.92
CA GLY A 93 4.71 -0.55 -15.28
C GLY A 93 4.02 -1.64 -16.09
N GLU A 94 4.53 -1.87 -17.30
CA GLU A 94 3.88 -2.73 -18.30
C GLU A 94 4.58 -4.09 -18.45
N LYS A 95 5.76 -4.29 -17.84
CA LYS A 95 6.49 -5.56 -17.97
C LYS A 95 5.78 -6.65 -17.18
N THR A 96 5.53 -7.77 -17.83
CA THR A 96 5.11 -8.98 -17.13
C THR A 96 6.34 -9.69 -16.57
N GLN A 97 6.34 -10.03 -15.27
CA GLN A 97 7.34 -10.97 -14.75
C GLN A 97 7.13 -12.32 -15.44
N GLY A 98 8.04 -12.71 -16.33
CA GLY A 98 8.00 -13.98 -17.04
C GLY A 98 8.51 -15.14 -16.17
N LYS A 99 8.21 -16.38 -16.59
CA LYS A 99 8.92 -17.60 -16.15
C LYS A 99 10.21 -17.81 -16.97
N GLU A 100 10.66 -16.79 -17.68
CA GLU A 100 11.78 -16.89 -18.61
C GLU A 100 13.07 -16.71 -17.83
N GLY A 101 13.86 -17.79 -17.82
CA GLY A 101 15.30 -17.87 -17.55
C GLY A 101 15.86 -16.99 -16.43
N PHE A 102 16.56 -17.63 -15.49
CA PHE A 102 17.68 -16.97 -14.81
C PHE A 102 18.70 -16.53 -15.87
N ASP A 103 18.45 -15.39 -16.51
CA ASP A 103 19.47 -14.73 -17.31
C ASP A 103 20.36 -14.00 -16.32
N HIS A 104 21.65 -14.28 -16.36
CA HIS A 104 22.68 -13.76 -15.44
C HIS A 104 22.96 -12.26 -15.68
N GLY A 105 21.92 -11.44 -15.87
CA GLY A 105 22.02 -9.99 -15.87
C GLY A 105 22.10 -9.46 -14.43
N GLU A 106 22.82 -8.37 -14.22
CA GLU A 106 22.91 -7.68 -12.93
C GLU A 106 21.50 -7.38 -12.38
N TYR A 107 21.04 -8.22 -11.44
CA TYR A 107 19.83 -8.03 -10.64
C TYR A 107 20.08 -7.02 -9.51
N ASP A 108 20.83 -5.95 -9.79
CA ASP A 108 20.92 -4.86 -8.84
C ASP A 108 19.53 -4.25 -8.70
N ALA A 109 19.10 -4.07 -7.46
CA ALA A 109 17.86 -3.39 -7.14
C ALA A 109 17.93 -1.98 -7.75
N LYS A 110 17.26 -1.79 -8.89
CA LYS A 110 17.16 -0.47 -9.50
C LYS A 110 16.48 0.44 -8.49
N PRO A 111 17.00 1.65 -8.24
CA PRO A 111 16.39 2.58 -7.31
C PRO A 111 14.90 2.73 -7.63
N VAL A 112 14.05 2.61 -6.61
CA VAL A 112 12.64 2.91 -6.76
C VAL A 112 12.57 4.38 -7.21
N PRO A 113 12.02 4.70 -8.40
CA PRO A 113 12.12 6.05 -8.95
C PRO A 113 11.26 7.05 -8.18
N PHE A 114 10.41 6.57 -7.27
CA PHE A 114 9.62 7.38 -6.36
C PHE A 114 9.86 6.89 -4.92
N ILE A 115 10.37 7.78 -4.07
CA ILE A 115 10.53 7.53 -2.64
C ILE A 115 9.80 8.65 -1.91
N CYS A 116 8.86 8.27 -1.04
CA CYS A 116 8.18 9.22 -0.17
C CYS A 116 9.05 9.43 1.07
N HIS A 117 9.76 10.55 1.15
CA HIS A 117 10.65 10.87 2.26
C HIS A 117 9.87 11.28 3.51
N GLU A 118 9.29 10.31 4.22
CA GLU A 118 8.49 10.55 5.42
C GLU A 118 8.87 9.56 6.53
N ALA A 119 8.97 10.04 7.77
CA ALA A 119 9.28 9.21 8.93
C ALA A 119 8.08 8.36 9.37
N ASP A 120 8.37 7.18 9.91
CA ASP A 120 7.41 6.17 10.38
C ASP A 120 6.42 5.68 9.30
N PHE A 121 6.76 5.81 8.01
CA PHE A 121 5.98 5.21 6.93
C PHE A 121 6.58 3.88 6.49
N PHE A 122 5.68 2.94 6.18
CA PHE A 122 6.00 1.71 5.46
C PHE A 122 5.21 1.71 4.16
N LEU A 123 5.86 1.41 3.03
CA LEU A 123 5.22 1.30 1.72
C LEU A 123 5.49 -0.08 1.13
N GLY A 124 4.47 -0.95 1.17
CA GLY A 124 4.46 -2.23 0.49
C GLY A 124 3.82 -2.11 -0.90
N LEU A 125 4.57 -2.44 -1.94
CA LEU A 125 4.06 -2.48 -3.32
C LEU A 125 3.88 -3.95 -3.75
N ALA A 126 2.77 -4.27 -4.38
CA ALA A 126 2.50 -5.61 -4.90
C ALA A 126 3.45 -6.07 -6.02
N THR A 127 4.20 -5.14 -6.59
CA THR A 127 5.15 -5.40 -7.67
C THR A 127 6.28 -4.38 -7.60
N VAL A 128 7.46 -4.78 -8.06
CA VAL A 128 8.59 -3.86 -8.20
C VAL A 128 8.35 -2.87 -9.36
N PRO A 129 8.97 -1.66 -9.30
CA PRO A 129 8.96 -0.67 -10.37
C PRO A 129 9.16 -1.27 -11.77
N GLY A 130 8.28 -0.91 -12.71
CA GLY A 130 8.34 -1.32 -14.11
C GLY A 130 7.51 -2.56 -14.45
N TYR A 131 6.93 -3.25 -13.47
CA TYR A 131 6.19 -4.50 -13.67
C TYR A 131 4.70 -4.40 -13.34
N VAL A 132 3.94 -5.35 -13.91
CA VAL A 132 2.49 -5.51 -13.73
C VAL A 132 2.19 -6.19 -12.39
N ALA A 133 1.25 -5.62 -11.64
CA ALA A 133 0.69 -6.26 -10.45
C ALA A 133 -0.46 -7.20 -10.85
N ARG A 134 -0.13 -8.48 -11.07
CA ARG A 134 -1.06 -9.48 -11.62
C ARG A 134 -2.28 -9.71 -10.71
N ARG A 135 -3.40 -10.02 -11.36
CA ARG A 135 -4.63 -10.57 -10.74
C ARG A 135 -5.04 -11.78 -11.57
N ASP A 136 -5.43 -12.85 -10.91
CA ASP A 136 -5.95 -14.08 -11.51
C ASP A 136 -7.43 -14.27 -11.14
N GLN A 137 -7.99 -15.45 -11.43
CA GLN A 137 -9.39 -15.78 -11.13
C GLN A 137 -9.67 -15.85 -9.63
N ASP A 138 -8.66 -16.22 -8.83
CA ASP A 138 -8.75 -16.32 -7.38
C ASP A 138 -8.50 -14.96 -6.71
N GLY A 139 -7.91 -14.00 -7.44
CA GLY A 139 -7.80 -12.58 -7.11
C GLY A 139 -6.36 -12.08 -7.24
N ALA A 140 -5.91 -11.17 -6.39
CA ALA A 140 -4.53 -10.70 -6.42
C ALA A 140 -3.65 -11.60 -5.52
N PRO A 141 -2.62 -12.30 -6.04
CA PRO A 141 -1.77 -13.18 -5.22
C PRO A 141 -1.12 -12.46 -4.05
N TYR A 142 -0.63 -11.24 -4.27
CA TYR A 142 -0.05 -10.39 -3.22
C TYR A 142 -1.04 -10.14 -2.07
N VAL A 143 -2.28 -9.78 -2.40
CA VAL A 143 -3.32 -9.51 -1.40
C VAL A 143 -3.70 -10.78 -0.63
N HIS A 144 -3.76 -11.93 -1.30
CA HIS A 144 -4.03 -13.22 -0.65
C HIS A 144 -2.92 -13.60 0.33
N HIS A 145 -1.66 -13.54 -0.10
CA HIS A 145 -0.52 -13.88 0.74
C HIS A 145 -0.39 -12.92 1.92
N LEU A 146 -0.52 -11.60 1.67
CA LEU A 146 -0.54 -10.59 2.72
C LEU A 146 -1.65 -10.86 3.74
N ALA A 147 -2.89 -11.13 3.29
CA ALA A 147 -4.02 -11.42 4.17
C ALA A 147 -3.77 -12.67 5.02
N LYS A 148 -3.24 -13.74 4.40
CA LYS A 148 -2.92 -14.99 5.10
C LYS A 148 -1.85 -14.77 6.17
N LEU A 149 -0.73 -14.15 5.80
CA LEU A 149 0.39 -13.97 6.72
C LEU A 149 0.06 -12.99 7.85
N LEU A 150 -0.70 -11.93 7.60
CA LEU A 150 -1.20 -11.04 8.65
C LEU A 150 -2.14 -11.77 9.61
N LYS A 151 -2.99 -12.67 9.11
CA LYS A 151 -3.89 -13.47 9.94
C LYS A 151 -3.11 -14.45 10.82
N ASP A 152 -2.14 -15.15 10.25
CA ASP A 152 -1.43 -16.23 10.92
C ASP A 152 -0.35 -15.68 11.89
N PHE A 153 0.32 -14.59 11.51
CA PHE A 153 1.51 -14.08 12.22
C PHE A 153 1.38 -12.66 12.77
N GLY A 154 0.35 -11.90 12.39
CA GLY A 154 0.12 -10.53 12.88
C GLY A 154 0.16 -10.37 14.40
N PRO A 155 -0.40 -11.32 15.19
CA PRO A 155 -0.35 -11.23 16.66
C PRO A 155 1.02 -11.57 17.29
N THR A 156 1.96 -12.15 16.53
CA THR A 156 3.16 -12.79 17.10
C THR A 156 4.48 -12.36 16.46
N HIS A 157 4.46 -11.72 15.30
CA HIS A 157 5.66 -11.35 14.55
C HIS A 157 5.67 -9.86 14.21
N ASP A 158 6.87 -9.29 14.14
CA ASP A 158 7.07 -7.94 13.62
C ASP A 158 6.68 -7.86 12.14
N LEU A 159 6.16 -6.70 11.73
CA LEU A 159 5.74 -6.47 10.34
C LEU A 159 6.88 -6.72 9.34
N SER A 160 8.11 -6.36 9.67
CA SER A 160 9.27 -6.59 8.79
C SER A 160 9.49 -8.08 8.49
N ALA A 161 9.33 -8.94 9.49
CA ALA A 161 9.43 -10.39 9.34
C ALA A 161 8.26 -10.95 8.52
N ILE A 162 7.04 -10.46 8.78
CA ILE A 162 5.85 -10.84 7.99
C ILE A 162 6.05 -10.49 6.51
N MET A 163 6.49 -9.26 6.23
CA MET A 163 6.66 -8.76 4.87
C MET A 163 7.80 -9.43 4.10
N ALA A 164 8.78 -10.02 4.78
CA ALA A 164 9.81 -10.82 4.13
C ALA A 164 9.28 -12.18 3.60
N MET A 165 8.08 -12.59 4.03
CA MET A 165 7.43 -13.83 3.60
C MET A 165 6.31 -13.61 2.56
N VAL A 166 5.92 -12.34 2.30
CA VAL A 166 4.87 -11.95 1.34
C VAL A 166 5.40 -11.99 -0.08
#